data_AF-A0A853BLU4-F1
#
_entry.id   AF-A0A853BLU4-F1
#
_cell.length_a   1.000
_cell.length_b   1.000
_cell.length_c   1.000
_cell.angle_alpha   90.00
_cell.angle_beta   90.00
_cell.angle_gamma   90.00
#
_symmetry.space_group_name_H-M   'P 1'
#
loop_
_entity.id
_entity.type
_entity.pdbx_description
1 polymer ?
#
loop_
_entity_poly.entity_id
_entity_poly.type
_entity_poly.pdbx_seq_one_letter_code
_entity_poly.pdbx_strand_id
1 'polypeptide(L)'
;MVGAYAITIHVDLMRGGDAIDVAGQVDLAQVPSATRRSFHIIELARAHALRSEDVAVVHLLAKAHKASPDTARYNPCTRSTVEQLATSGPALVRDDARALAEAIGVMTV
;
A
#
# COMPACT_ATOMS: atom_id res chain seq x y z
N MET A 1 8.45 14.75 -9.97
CA MET A 1 8.29 14.46 -8.53
C MET A 1 6.94 14.93 -7.97
N VAL A 2 6.38 16.05 -8.44
CA VAL A 2 5.03 16.54 -8.02
C VAL A 2 3.91 15.57 -8.38
N GLY A 3 3.99 14.88 -9.52
CA GLY A 3 2.94 13.96 -9.99
C GLY A 3 2.59 12.81 -9.04
N ALA A 4 3.55 12.31 -8.25
CA ALA A 4 3.29 11.21 -7.31
C ALA A 4 2.41 11.66 -6.12
N TYR A 5 2.44 12.94 -5.76
CA TYR A 5 1.57 13.49 -4.72
C TYR A 5 0.13 13.68 -5.18
N ALA A 6 -0.14 13.67 -6.49
CA ALA A 6 -1.52 13.65 -6.99
C ALA A 6 -2.27 12.39 -6.53
N ILE A 7 -1.56 11.26 -6.37
CA ILE A 7 -2.12 10.02 -5.80
C ILE A 7 -2.71 10.29 -4.42
N THR A 8 -1.91 10.89 -3.52
CA THR A 8 -2.35 11.26 -2.16
C THR A 8 -3.55 12.19 -2.18
N ILE A 9 -3.53 13.22 -3.04
CA ILE A 9 -4.65 14.18 -3.17
C ILE A 9 -5.95 13.46 -3.52
N HIS A 10 -5.94 12.57 -4.52
CA HIS A 10 -7.14 11.85 -4.92
C HIS A 10 -7.60 10.84 -3.87
N VAL A 11 -6.67 10.14 -3.20
CA VAL A 11 -6.98 9.22 -2.11
C VAL A 11 -7.65 9.93 -0.94
N ASP A 12 -7.11 11.07 -0.50
CA ASP A 12 -7.65 11.84 0.63
C ASP A 12 -9.02 12.46 0.29
N LEU A 13 -9.32 12.63 -1.00
CA LEU A 13 -10.65 13.02 -1.50
C LEU A 13 -11.59 11.82 -1.76
N MET A 14 -11.20 10.61 -1.35
CA MET A 14 -11.96 9.36 -1.53
C MET A 14 -12.23 9.02 -3.00
N ARG A 15 -11.37 9.47 -3.92
CA ARG A 15 -11.46 9.23 -5.37
C ARG A 15 -10.49 8.14 -5.80
N GLY A 16 -10.77 6.90 -5.38
CA GLY A 16 -9.89 5.75 -5.64
C GLY A 16 -9.64 5.48 -7.13
N GLY A 17 -10.64 5.67 -7.99
CA GLY A 17 -10.49 5.57 -9.45
C GLY A 17 -9.48 6.58 -10.00
N ASP A 18 -9.73 7.87 -9.78
CA ASP A 18 -8.83 8.95 -10.21
C ASP A 18 -7.40 8.77 -9.66
N ALA A 19 -7.26 8.30 -8.42
CA ALA A 19 -5.98 8.02 -7.80
C ALA A 19 -5.20 6.91 -8.53
N ILE A 20 -5.88 5.85 -8.97
CA ILE A 20 -5.29 4.77 -9.77
C ILE A 20 -4.92 5.29 -11.15
N ASP A 21 -5.80 6.08 -11.78
CA ASP A 21 -5.57 6.63 -13.12
C ASP A 21 -4.33 7.53 -13.14
N VAL A 22 -4.19 8.45 -12.16
CA VAL A 22 -2.99 9.28 -12.07
C VAL A 22 -1.75 8.48 -11.69
N ALA A 23 -1.87 7.45 -10.85
CA ALA A 23 -0.75 6.56 -10.54
C ALA A 23 -0.24 5.83 -11.78
N GLY A 24 -1.13 5.44 -12.71
CA GLY A 24 -0.76 4.85 -13.99
C GLY A 24 0.06 5.77 -14.91
N GLN A 25 0.05 7.09 -14.66
CA GLN A 25 0.83 8.08 -15.41
C GLN A 25 2.19 8.39 -14.75
N VAL A 26 2.48 7.83 -13.58
CA VAL A 26 3.69 8.13 -12.81
C VAL A 26 4.61 6.91 -12.71
N ASP A 27 5.83 7.03 -13.24
CA ASP A 27 6.86 6.02 -13.01
C ASP A 27 7.46 6.17 -11.59
N LEU A 28 6.88 5.43 -10.64
CA LEU A 28 7.38 5.40 -9.26
C LEU A 28 8.79 4.82 -9.14
N ALA A 29 9.32 4.09 -10.12
CA ALA A 29 10.69 3.59 -10.10
C ALA A 29 11.71 4.73 -10.26
N GLN A 30 11.34 5.85 -10.91
CA GLN A 30 12.19 7.04 -11.04
C GLN A 30 12.33 7.83 -9.74
N VAL A 31 11.54 7.53 -8.70
CA VAL A 31 11.69 8.18 -7.39
C VAL A 31 12.95 7.62 -6.73
N PRO A 32 14.05 8.39 -6.58
CA PRO A 32 15.34 7.82 -6.15
C PRO A 32 15.32 7.42 -4.67
N SER A 33 14.57 8.16 -3.86
CA SER A 33 14.42 7.89 -2.43
C SER A 33 13.51 6.68 -2.21
N ALA A 34 14.11 5.62 -1.66
CA ALA A 34 13.43 4.39 -1.25
C ALA A 34 12.20 4.68 -0.35
N THR A 35 12.36 5.56 0.63
CA THR A 35 11.28 5.98 1.55
C THR A 35 10.13 6.65 0.81
N ARG A 36 10.40 7.65 -0.05
CA ARG A 36 9.33 8.33 -0.82
C ARG A 36 8.66 7.37 -1.81
N ARG A 37 9.43 6.50 -2.44
CA ARG A 37 8.88 5.47 -3.34
C ARG A 37 7.96 4.51 -2.59
N SER A 38 8.39 4.00 -1.43
CA SER A 38 7.57 3.16 -0.56
C SER A 38 6.29 3.89 -0.14
N PHE A 39 6.39 5.15 0.30
CA PHE A 39 5.24 5.99 0.63
C PHE A 39 4.23 6.07 -0.50
N HIS A 40 4.64 6.44 -1.73
CA HIS A 40 3.69 6.55 -2.84
C HIS A 40 3.10 5.20 -3.28
N ILE A 41 3.81 4.09 -3.08
CA ILE A 41 3.24 2.75 -3.31
C ILE A 41 2.17 2.43 -2.25
N ILE A 42 2.36 2.84 -0.99
CA ILE A 42 1.35 2.70 0.08
C ILE A 42 0.11 3.55 -0.26
N GLU A 43 0.30 4.75 -0.78
CA GLU A 43 -0.81 5.61 -1.21
C GLU A 43 -1.59 4.98 -2.37
N LEU A 44 -0.91 4.34 -3.33
CA LEU A 44 -1.58 3.55 -4.36
C LEU A 44 -2.33 2.35 -3.77
N ALA A 45 -1.77 1.67 -2.75
CA ALA A 45 -2.48 0.61 -2.04
C ALA A 45 -3.76 1.14 -1.35
N ARG A 46 -3.72 2.33 -0.74
CA ARG A 46 -4.92 2.99 -0.19
C ARG A 46 -5.96 3.26 -1.27
N ALA A 47 -5.55 3.68 -2.48
CA ALA A 47 -6.47 3.88 -3.59
C ALA A 47 -7.21 2.59 -3.99
N HIS A 48 -6.51 1.45 -4.06
CA HIS A 48 -7.13 0.15 -4.31
C HIS A 48 -8.00 -0.34 -3.14
N ALA A 49 -7.63 -0.02 -1.90
CA ALA A 49 -8.43 -0.35 -0.71
C ALA A 49 -9.80 0.35 -0.72
N LEU A 50 -9.88 1.59 -1.22
CA LEU A 50 -11.15 2.31 -1.42
C LEU A 50 -12.13 1.59 -2.37
N ARG A 51 -11.62 0.63 -3.16
CA ARG A 51 -12.39 -0.16 -4.12
C ARG A 51 -12.51 -1.64 -3.75
N SER A 52 -12.04 -2.02 -2.55
CA SER A 52 -12.00 -3.42 -2.08
C SER A 52 -11.22 -4.35 -3.01
N GLU A 53 -10.16 -3.83 -3.66
CA GLU A 53 -9.30 -4.59 -4.57
C GLU A 53 -8.15 -5.25 -3.79
N ASP A 54 -8.49 -6.14 -2.85
CA ASP A 54 -7.58 -6.63 -1.81
C ASP A 54 -6.30 -7.33 -2.34
N VAL A 55 -6.39 -8.00 -3.50
CA VAL A 55 -5.21 -8.61 -4.16
C VAL A 55 -4.20 -7.53 -4.53
N ALA A 56 -4.66 -6.41 -5.10
CA ALA A 56 -3.79 -5.29 -5.43
C ALA A 56 -3.23 -4.64 -4.16
N VAL A 57 -4.06 -4.50 -3.12
CA VAL A 57 -3.64 -3.94 -1.83
C VAL A 57 -2.48 -4.73 -1.23
N VAL A 58 -2.61 -6.05 -1.06
CA VAL A 58 -1.54 -6.88 -0.47
C VAL A 58 -0.29 -6.85 -1.35
N HIS A 59 -0.44 -6.97 -2.67
CA HIS A 59 0.68 -6.89 -3.60
C HIS A 59 1.46 -5.58 -3.46
N LEU A 60 0.76 -4.44 -3.41
CA LEU A 60 1.36 -3.12 -3.31
C LEU A 60 2.01 -2.89 -1.95
N LEU A 61 1.38 -3.31 -0.85
CA LEU A 61 1.98 -3.18 0.48
C LEU A 61 3.23 -4.05 0.64
N ALA A 62 3.25 -5.26 0.07
CA ALA A 62 4.46 -6.08 0.00
C ALA A 62 5.56 -5.41 -0.85
N LYS A 63 5.20 -4.80 -1.99
CA LYS A 63 6.13 -4.04 -2.84
C LYS A 63 6.67 -2.80 -2.11
N ALA A 64 5.84 -2.09 -1.36
CA ALA A 64 6.25 -0.95 -0.54
C ALA A 64 7.23 -1.36 0.56
N HIS A 65 6.97 -2.50 1.22
CA HIS A 65 7.87 -3.06 2.22
C HIS A 65 9.23 -3.44 1.63
N LYS A 66 9.25 -4.07 0.45
CA LYS A 66 10.49 -4.34 -0.29
C LYS A 66 11.25 -3.06 -0.67
N ALA A 67 10.52 -1.98 -1.01
CA ALA A 67 11.13 -0.71 -1.37
C ALA A 67 11.77 0.01 -0.17
N SER A 68 11.12 -0.01 0.99
CA SER A 68 11.66 0.48 2.25
C SER A 68 10.97 -0.23 3.43
N PRO A 69 11.65 -1.15 4.12
CA PRO A 69 11.07 -1.92 5.20
C PRO A 69 10.54 -1.05 6.33
N ASP A 70 11.33 -0.07 6.79
CA ASP A 70 10.95 0.83 7.88
C ASP A 70 9.75 1.70 7.52
N THR A 71 9.72 2.23 6.28
CA THR A 71 8.61 3.09 5.84
C THR A 71 7.29 2.32 5.87
N ALA A 72 7.27 1.10 5.33
CA ALA A 72 6.06 0.28 5.33
C ALA A 72 5.70 -0.21 6.74
N ARG A 73 6.71 -0.59 7.55
CA ARG A 73 6.51 -1.14 8.90
C ARG A 73 5.88 -0.14 9.87
N TYR A 74 6.30 1.11 9.79
CA TYR A 74 5.85 2.18 10.69
C TYR A 74 4.72 3.06 10.11
N ASN A 75 4.26 2.78 8.88
CA ASN A 75 3.12 3.49 8.31
C ASN A 75 1.79 2.99 8.93
N PRO A 76 0.97 3.87 9.54
CA PRO A 76 -0.28 3.47 10.18
C PRO A 76 -1.28 2.80 9.24
N CYS A 77 -1.43 3.28 8.00
CA CYS A 77 -2.35 2.70 7.02
C CYS A 77 -1.91 1.29 6.61
N THR A 78 -0.61 1.08 6.41
CA THR A 78 -0.08 -0.26 6.13
C THR A 78 -0.39 -1.21 7.28
N ARG A 79 -0.10 -0.80 8.53
CA ARG A 79 -0.32 -1.65 9.71
C ARG A 79 -1.79 -2.05 9.86
N SER A 80 -2.70 -1.08 9.82
CA SER A 80 -4.13 -1.35 9.99
C SER A 80 -4.70 -2.21 8.85
N THR A 81 -4.32 -1.92 7.61
CA THR A 81 -4.82 -2.65 6.44
C THR A 81 -4.34 -4.10 6.43
N VAL A 82 -3.07 -4.33 6.74
CA VAL A 82 -2.49 -5.68 6.79
C VAL A 82 -3.10 -6.49 7.93
N GLU A 83 -3.25 -5.90 9.12
CA GLU A 83 -3.91 -6.55 10.27
C GLU A 83 -5.37 -6.95 9.93
N GLN A 84 -6.12 -6.04 9.31
CA GLN A 84 -7.48 -6.32 8.84
C GLN A 84 -7.50 -7.49 7.84
N LEU A 85 -6.67 -7.42 6.79
CA LEU A 85 -6.65 -8.44 5.74
C LEU A 85 -6.21 -9.82 6.26
N ALA A 86 -5.27 -9.85 7.21
CA ALA A 86 -4.80 -11.08 7.83
C ALA A 86 -5.86 -11.74 8.74
N THR A 87 -6.74 -10.94 9.35
CA THR A 87 -7.75 -11.39 10.30
C THR A 87 -9.07 -11.74 9.62
N SER A 88 -9.58 -10.83 8.78
CA SER A 88 -10.92 -10.90 8.20
C SER A 88 -10.96 -10.75 6.68
N GLY A 89 -9.80 -10.59 6.04
CA GLY A 89 -9.71 -10.48 4.58
C GLY A 89 -10.14 -11.75 3.84
N PRO A 90 -10.37 -11.64 2.51
CA PRO A 90 -10.70 -12.77 1.66
C PRO A 90 -9.67 -13.90 1.80
N ALA A 91 -10.13 -15.15 1.79
CA ALA A 91 -9.26 -16.31 1.93
C ALA A 91 -8.10 -16.31 0.91
N LEU A 92 -8.34 -15.79 -0.30
CA LEU A 92 -7.36 -15.69 -1.37
C LEU A 92 -6.08 -14.91 -0.99
N VAL A 93 -6.19 -13.86 -0.17
CA VAL A 93 -5.07 -12.97 0.16
C VAL A 93 -4.62 -13.08 1.61
N ARG A 94 -5.34 -13.87 2.42
CA ARG A 94 -5.16 -13.89 3.87
C ARG A 94 -3.79 -14.40 4.29
N ASP A 95 -3.27 -15.43 3.63
CA ASP A 95 -1.97 -15.99 3.97
C ASP A 95 -0.82 -15.05 3.55
N ASP A 96 -0.94 -14.39 2.40
CA ASP A 96 -0.01 -13.33 2.00
C ASP A 96 -0.04 -12.14 2.97
N ALA A 97 -1.24 -11.74 3.41
CA ALA A 97 -1.40 -10.69 4.40
C ALA A 97 -0.81 -11.08 5.75
N ARG A 98 -0.95 -12.33 6.20
CA ARG A 98 -0.33 -12.84 7.44
C ARG A 98 1.20 -12.84 7.36
N ALA A 99 1.76 -13.31 6.25
CA ALA A 99 3.21 -13.26 6.04
C ALA A 99 3.74 -11.81 6.09
N LEU A 100 3.01 -10.86 5.49
CA LEU A 100 3.35 -9.45 5.58
C LEU A 100 3.15 -8.90 6.99
N ALA A 101 2.10 -9.32 7.70
CA ALA A 101 1.77 -8.93 9.07
C ALA A 101 2.89 -9.29 10.05
N GLU A 102 3.45 -10.49 9.92
CA GLU A 102 4.62 -10.95 10.66
C GLU A 102 5.86 -10.11 10.32
N ALA A 103 6.13 -9.89 9.03
CA ALA A 103 7.27 -9.12 8.57
C ALA A 103 7.28 -7.66 9.09
N ILE A 104 6.11 -7.04 9.24
CA ILE A 104 5.97 -5.69 9.81
C ILE A 104 5.71 -5.67 11.32
N GLY A 105 5.63 -6.84 11.96
CA GLY A 105 5.40 -6.99 13.40
C GLY A 105 4.08 -6.39 13.87
N VAL A 106 2.98 -6.61 13.14
CA VAL A 106 1.61 -6.42 13.65
C VAL A 106 1.00 -7.73 14.15
N MET A 107 1.57 -8.87 13.77
CA MET A 107 1.19 -10.18 14.28
C MET A 107 2.43 -10.96 14.69
N THR A 108 2.27 -11.79 15.71
CA THR A 108 3.24 -12.80 16.12
C THR A 108 2.47 -14.11 16.15
N VAL A 109 2.87 -15.07 15.33
CA VAL A 109 2.37 -16.45 15.44
C VAL A 109 3.09 -17.16 16.58
#